data_AF-A0AAD6X170-F1
#
_entry.id   AF-A0AAD6X170-F1
#
_cell.length_a   1.000
_cell.length_b   1.000
_cell.length_c   1.000
_cell.angle_alpha   90.00
_cell.angle_beta   90.00
_cell.angle_gamma   90.00
#
_symmetry.space_group_name_H-M   'P 1'
#
loop_
_entity.id
_entity.type
_entity.pdbx_description
1 polymer ?
#
loop_
_entity_poly.entity_id
_entity_poly.type
_entity_poly.pdbx_seq_one_letter_code
_entity_poly.pdbx_strand_id
1 'polypeptide(L)'
;MLSLEPQDRDRLCRFNYPSVLVPESSMDENGKISLKRLDENVVGYNPTISGSYQCNTDVKFVGSGPFAMALSIYMSHYAAKSTLDSALIMSALAAAMKSLHSNNTTLDNPAISEDEERCRRLLLKTLNQINGRRELSGQQVACALLGISNHVTDAHFAVFHWTKLLHWTSPTTFPPYQPKLKPNEISIDQLSRFLTRTHSQCPRY
;
A
#
# COMPACT_ATOMS: atom_id res chain seq x y z
N MET A 1 12.28 18.01 -9.56
CA MET A 1 11.05 18.26 -10.35
C MET A 1 10.36 19.42 -9.66
N LEU A 2 10.36 20.61 -10.26
CA LEU A 2 9.70 21.78 -9.67
C LEU A 2 8.20 21.47 -9.61
N SER A 3 7.63 21.48 -8.40
CA SER A 3 6.19 21.35 -8.20
C SER A 3 5.52 22.51 -8.92
N LEU A 4 4.61 22.22 -9.85
CA LEU A 4 3.74 23.25 -10.45
C LEU A 4 3.01 24.00 -9.33
N GLU A 5 2.93 25.32 -9.48
CA GLU A 5 2.13 26.19 -8.62
C GLU A 5 0.66 25.77 -8.66
N PRO A 6 -0.11 25.88 -7.56
CA PRO A 6 -1.48 25.37 -7.48
C PRO A 6 -2.41 25.84 -8.60
N GLN A 7 -2.21 27.07 -9.09
CA GLN A 7 -2.99 27.66 -10.18
C GLN A 7 -2.70 27.03 -11.55
N ASP A 8 -1.49 26.47 -11.71
CA ASP A 8 -1.04 25.84 -12.95
C ASP A 8 -1.27 24.33 -12.96
N ARG A 9 -1.63 23.71 -11.83
CA ARG A 9 -1.83 22.25 -11.74
C ARG A 9 -3.00 21.74 -12.57
N ASP A 10 -4.06 22.54 -12.69
CA ASP A 10 -5.23 22.20 -13.52
C ASP A 10 -5.04 22.61 -14.98
N ARG A 11 -4.18 23.62 -15.23
CA ARG A 11 -3.92 24.15 -16.59
C ARG A 11 -2.79 23.41 -17.31
N LEU A 12 -1.78 22.96 -16.57
CA LEU A 12 -0.59 22.30 -17.09
C LEU A 12 -0.60 20.84 -16.64
N CYS A 13 -0.55 19.94 -17.61
CA CYS A 13 -0.49 18.51 -17.34
C CYS A 13 0.78 18.20 -16.52
N ARG A 14 0.63 17.43 -15.43
CA ARG A 14 1.76 16.92 -14.60
C ARG A 14 2.86 16.26 -15.45
N PHE A 15 2.48 15.67 -16.58
CA PHE A 15 3.37 14.99 -17.51
C PHE A 15 3.91 15.91 -18.63
N ASN A 16 3.68 17.22 -18.53
CA ASN A 16 4.09 18.24 -19.50
C ASN A 16 3.54 18.01 -20.92
N TYR A 17 2.26 17.67 -21.02
CA TYR A 17 1.51 17.73 -22.27
C TYR A 17 0.92 19.13 -22.51
N PRO A 18 0.83 19.60 -23.77
CA PRO A 18 1.25 18.93 -25.01
C PRO A 18 2.77 18.86 -25.18
N SER A 19 3.27 17.73 -25.70
CA SER A 19 4.69 17.53 -25.96
C SER A 19 5.12 18.09 -27.32
N VAL A 20 6.39 18.49 -27.42
CA VAL A 20 6.97 18.97 -28.69
C VAL A 20 6.87 17.89 -29.78
N LEU A 21 6.36 18.29 -30.95
CA LEU A 21 6.30 17.46 -32.16
C LEU A 21 7.70 17.26 -32.75
N VAL A 22 7.95 16.06 -33.23
CA VAL A 22 9.23 15.65 -33.81
C VAL A 22 8.92 14.92 -35.11
N PRO A 23 9.15 15.52 -36.30
CA PRO A 23 8.72 14.92 -37.56
C PRO A 23 9.50 13.65 -37.91
N GLU A 24 10.75 13.56 -37.48
CA GLU A 24 11.66 12.44 -37.76
C GLU A 24 12.54 12.13 -36.56
N SER A 25 12.90 10.85 -36.40
CA SER A 25 13.77 10.43 -35.31
C SER A 25 15.21 10.88 -35.56
N SER A 26 15.81 11.57 -34.60
CA SER A 26 17.19 12.06 -34.68
C SER A 26 17.95 11.82 -33.37
N MET A 27 19.28 11.87 -33.46
CA MET A 27 20.15 11.85 -32.29
C MET A 27 20.99 13.12 -32.28
N ASP A 28 20.95 13.83 -31.16
CA ASP A 28 21.76 15.03 -30.94
C ASP A 28 23.22 14.65 -30.61
N GLU A 29 24.15 15.59 -30.73
CA GLU A 29 25.59 15.40 -30.42
C GLU A 29 25.84 14.90 -28.99
N ASN A 30 24.93 15.22 -28.06
CA ASN A 30 24.98 14.80 -26.67
C ASN A 30 24.44 13.36 -26.44
N GLY A 31 24.12 12.63 -27.52
CA GLY A 31 23.53 11.29 -27.48
C GLY A 31 22.07 11.26 -27.01
N LYS A 32 21.37 12.40 -27.07
CA LYS A 32 19.93 12.48 -26.83
C LYS A 32 19.20 11.99 -28.08
N ILE A 33 18.42 10.92 -27.95
CA ILE A 33 17.62 10.38 -29.05
C ILE A 33 16.20 10.94 -28.94
N SER A 34 15.79 11.70 -29.95
CA SER A 34 14.43 12.21 -30.10
C SER A 34 13.70 11.32 -31.09
N LEU A 35 12.62 10.66 -30.65
CA LEU A 35 11.81 9.81 -31.53
C LEU A 35 10.78 10.64 -32.30
N LYS A 36 10.49 10.20 -33.53
CA LYS A 36 9.37 10.71 -34.31
C LYS A 36 8.08 10.70 -33.48
N ARG A 37 7.47 11.87 -33.34
CA ARG A 37 6.21 12.14 -32.67
C ARG A 37 5.35 13.05 -33.55
N LEU A 38 4.28 12.49 -34.09
CA LEU A 38 3.32 13.19 -34.94
C LEU A 38 2.10 13.74 -34.19
N ASP A 39 1.89 13.28 -32.96
CA ASP A 39 0.81 13.73 -32.07
C ASP A 39 1.42 14.21 -30.76
N GLU A 40 1.11 15.44 -30.37
CA GLU A 40 1.62 16.08 -29.17
C GLU A 40 1.16 15.40 -27.87
N ASN A 41 0.06 14.65 -27.91
CA ASN A 41 -0.55 13.96 -26.78
C ASN A 41 -0.11 12.49 -26.66
N VAL A 42 0.78 12.03 -27.55
CA VAL A 42 1.25 10.65 -27.56
C VAL A 42 2.70 10.57 -27.07
N VAL A 43 2.95 9.68 -26.10
CA VAL A 43 4.30 9.36 -25.62
C VAL A 43 5.16 8.79 -26.76
N GLY A 44 6.48 8.75 -26.56
CA GLY A 44 7.30 7.91 -27.44
C GLY A 44 6.88 6.46 -27.21
N TYR A 45 6.46 5.74 -28.23
CA TYR A 45 6.00 4.36 -28.08
C TYR A 45 6.66 3.44 -29.09
N ASN A 46 6.77 2.17 -28.74
CA ASN A 46 7.13 1.12 -29.68
C ASN A 46 5.83 0.39 -30.08
N PRO A 47 5.49 0.32 -31.39
CA PRO A 47 4.24 -0.31 -31.83
C PRO A 47 4.10 -1.77 -31.40
N THR A 48 5.19 -2.55 -31.47
CA THR A 48 5.20 -3.97 -31.10
C THR A 48 4.94 -4.16 -29.61
N ILE A 49 5.64 -3.40 -28.76
CA ILE A 49 5.48 -3.46 -27.30
C ILE A 49 4.07 -2.98 -26.92
N SER A 50 3.64 -1.84 -27.45
CA SER A 50 2.33 -1.27 -27.11
C SER A 50 1.19 -2.15 -27.58
N GLY A 51 1.32 -2.79 -28.75
CA GLY A 51 0.35 -3.77 -29.25
C GLY A 51 0.32 -5.06 -28.43
N SER A 52 1.48 -5.52 -27.94
CA SER A 52 1.59 -6.75 -27.14
C SER A 52 1.04 -6.57 -25.73
N TYR A 53 1.41 -5.47 -25.06
CA TYR A 53 0.97 -5.17 -23.68
C TYR A 53 -0.40 -4.50 -23.62
N GLN A 54 -0.93 -4.02 -24.76
CA GLN A 54 -2.20 -3.33 -24.86
C GLN A 54 -2.34 -2.17 -23.87
N CYS A 55 -1.22 -1.51 -23.55
CA CYS A 55 -1.16 -0.39 -22.62
C CYS A 55 -0.28 0.74 -23.14
N ASN A 56 -0.51 1.94 -22.60
CA ASN A 56 0.30 3.11 -22.92
C ASN A 56 1.73 2.91 -22.39
N THR A 57 2.66 2.64 -23.31
CA THR A 57 4.06 2.34 -22.96
C THR A 57 4.96 3.49 -23.37
N ASP A 58 5.54 4.21 -22.42
CA ASP A 58 6.55 5.24 -22.72
C ASP A 58 7.92 4.58 -22.93
N VAL A 59 8.46 4.75 -24.13
CA VAL A 59 9.76 4.22 -24.55
C VAL A 59 10.75 5.38 -24.68
N LYS A 60 11.86 5.27 -23.94
CA LYS A 60 12.99 6.20 -24.01
C LYS A 60 14.24 5.42 -24.42
N PHE A 61 14.97 5.94 -25.39
CA PHE A 61 16.26 5.39 -25.78
C PHE A 61 17.38 6.01 -24.94
N VAL A 62 18.33 5.17 -24.52
CA VAL A 62 19.47 5.58 -23.72
C VAL A 62 20.70 5.61 -24.62
N GLY A 63 21.01 6.78 -25.17
CA GLY A 63 22.13 6.97 -26.09
C GLY A 63 23.42 7.49 -25.45
N SER A 64 23.38 7.95 -24.20
CA SER A 64 24.56 8.50 -23.53
C SER A 64 24.64 8.14 -22.03
N GLY A 65 25.86 8.21 -21.49
CA GLY A 65 26.15 7.92 -20.08
C GLY A 65 25.32 8.73 -19.07
N PRO A 66 25.16 10.06 -19.24
CA PRO A 66 24.29 10.86 -18.39
C PRO A 66 22.83 10.40 -18.38
N PHE A 67 22.27 10.03 -19.54
CA PHE A 67 20.91 9.47 -19.61
C PHE A 67 20.83 8.11 -18.94
N ALA A 68 21.84 7.26 -19.10
CA ALA A 68 21.90 5.97 -18.42
C ALA A 68 21.94 6.12 -16.90
N MET A 69 22.72 7.07 -16.38
CA MET A 69 22.77 7.38 -14.94
C MET A 69 21.41 7.88 -14.43
N ALA A 70 20.77 8.81 -15.15
CA ALA A 70 19.44 9.31 -14.80
C ALA A 70 18.39 8.20 -14.81
N LEU A 71 18.44 7.29 -15.79
CA LEU A 71 17.56 6.13 -15.86
C LEU A 71 17.79 5.18 -14.68
N SER A 72 19.04 4.88 -14.34
CA SER A 72 19.37 4.00 -13.20
C SER A 72 18.84 4.56 -11.89
N ILE A 73 18.96 5.87 -11.66
CA ILE A 73 18.39 6.55 -10.48
C ILE A 73 16.86 6.43 -10.51
N TYR A 74 16.23 6.70 -11.65
CA TYR A 74 14.78 6.56 -11.81
C TYR A 74 14.31 5.14 -11.51
N MET A 75 14.91 4.14 -12.15
CA MET A 75 14.60 2.72 -11.92
C MET A 75 14.81 2.33 -10.47
N SER A 76 15.89 2.80 -9.83
CA SER A 76 16.16 2.56 -8.41
C SER A 76 15.08 3.15 -7.53
N HIS A 77 14.60 4.37 -7.80
CA HIS A 77 13.47 4.95 -7.07
C HIS A 77 12.16 4.18 -7.25
N TYR A 78 11.94 3.58 -8.43
CA TYR A 78 10.77 2.73 -8.68
C TYR A 78 10.89 1.36 -8.02
N ALA A 79 12.07 0.72 -8.06
CA ALA A 79 12.33 -0.55 -7.41
C ALA A 79 12.33 -0.41 -5.88
N ALA A 80 12.89 0.69 -5.37
CA ALA A 80 12.89 1.06 -3.96
C ALA A 80 11.58 1.74 -3.52
N LYS A 81 10.58 1.88 -4.41
CA LYS A 81 9.21 2.24 -4.03
C LYS A 81 8.67 1.08 -3.22
N SER A 82 9.00 1.12 -1.93
CA SER A 82 8.73 0.06 -0.99
C SER A 82 7.24 -0.19 -0.98
N THR A 83 6.83 -1.32 -1.56
CA THR A 83 5.58 -1.94 -1.16
C THR A 83 5.84 -2.37 0.28
N LEU A 84 5.44 -1.53 1.23
CA LEU A 84 5.54 -1.86 2.63
C LEU A 84 4.75 -3.17 2.80
N ASP A 85 5.47 -4.27 3.02
CA ASP A 85 4.86 -5.58 3.05
C ASP A 85 3.90 -5.62 4.24
N SER A 86 2.62 -5.81 3.94
CA SER A 86 1.58 -5.89 4.96
C SER A 86 1.93 -6.94 6.01
N ALA A 87 2.61 -8.03 5.64
CA ALA A 87 3.06 -9.04 6.61
C ALA A 87 4.13 -8.48 7.56
N LEU A 88 5.12 -7.75 7.04
CA LEU A 88 6.16 -7.12 7.85
C LEU A 88 5.56 -6.10 8.84
N ILE A 89 4.66 -5.23 8.39
CA ILE A 89 4.04 -4.21 9.26
C ILE A 89 3.17 -4.88 10.33
N MET A 90 2.40 -5.90 9.96
CA MET A 90 1.57 -6.67 10.89
C MET A 90 2.43 -7.38 11.94
N SER A 91 3.57 -7.92 11.55
CA SER A 91 4.50 -8.59 12.48
C SER A 91 5.15 -7.60 13.45
N ALA A 92 5.57 -6.43 12.96
CA ALA A 92 6.10 -5.36 13.80
C ALA A 92 5.05 -4.82 14.78
N LEU A 93 3.79 -4.70 14.33
CA LEU A 93 2.67 -4.31 15.18
C LEU A 93 2.40 -5.34 16.27
N ALA A 94 2.34 -6.62 15.92
CA ALA A 94 2.15 -7.69 16.89
C ALA A 94 3.26 -7.71 17.94
N ALA A 95 4.52 -7.48 17.53
CA ALA A 95 5.65 -7.36 18.44
C ALA A 95 5.53 -6.11 19.35
N ALA A 96 5.13 -4.96 18.81
CA ALA A 96 4.90 -3.75 19.60
C ALA A 96 3.77 -3.92 20.63
N MET A 97 2.66 -4.56 20.22
CA MET A 97 1.56 -4.89 21.14
C MET A 97 2.01 -5.85 22.24
N LYS A 98 2.87 -6.83 21.93
CA LYS A 98 3.42 -7.75 22.92
C LYS A 98 4.31 -7.02 23.93
N SER A 99 5.17 -6.12 23.46
CA SER A 99 6.07 -5.32 24.31
C SER A 99 5.30 -4.44 25.31
N LEU A 100 4.19 -3.83 24.85
CA LEU A 100 3.32 -3.03 25.72
C LEU A 100 2.72 -3.89 26.85
N HIS A 101 2.15 -5.06 26.51
CA HIS A 101 1.57 -5.97 27.50
C HIS A 101 2.59 -6.56 28.47
N SER A 102 3.83 -6.84 28.04
CA SER A 102 4.86 -7.40 28.93
C SER A 102 5.34 -6.44 30.01
N ASN A 103 5.27 -5.12 29.77
CA ASN A 103 5.77 -4.11 30.71
C ASN A 103 4.79 -3.82 31.87
N ASN A 104 3.52 -4.21 31.76
CA ASN A 104 2.50 -3.99 32.79
C ASN A 104 2.20 -5.24 33.64
N THR A 105 3.01 -6.29 33.50
CA THR A 105 2.90 -7.53 34.29
C THR A 105 3.46 -7.42 35.72
N THR A 106 3.40 -6.25 36.35
CA THR A 106 3.58 -6.11 37.81
C THR A 106 2.22 -6.25 38.51
N LEU A 107 1.76 -7.50 38.57
CA LEU A 107 0.89 -8.17 39.55
C LEU A 107 -0.40 -7.55 40.14
N ASP A 108 -0.72 -6.25 40.04
CA ASP A 108 -1.80 -5.67 40.87
C ASP A 108 -3.02 -5.09 40.12
N ASN A 109 -3.10 -5.15 38.79
CA ASN A 109 -4.34 -4.76 38.10
C ASN A 109 -4.53 -5.45 36.73
N PRO A 110 -5.55 -6.30 36.53
CA PRO A 110 -5.82 -6.97 35.25
C PRO A 110 -6.47 -6.06 34.20
N ALA A 111 -6.69 -4.79 34.51
CA ALA A 111 -7.23 -3.81 33.57
C ALA A 111 -6.10 -3.21 32.71
N ILE A 112 -6.17 -3.43 31.40
CA ILE A 112 -5.36 -2.72 30.40
C ILE A 112 -5.44 -1.23 30.70
N SER A 113 -4.29 -0.58 30.90
CA SER A 113 -4.25 0.85 31.21
C SER A 113 -4.92 1.64 30.07
N GLU A 114 -5.62 2.71 30.39
CA GLU A 114 -6.24 3.59 29.37
C GLU A 114 -5.19 4.08 28.35
N ASP A 115 -3.95 4.28 28.80
CA ASP A 115 -2.82 4.66 27.96
C ASP A 115 -2.36 3.53 27.03
N GLU A 116 -2.39 2.27 27.47
CA GLU A 116 -2.08 1.12 26.60
C GLU A 116 -3.13 0.93 25.52
N GLU A 117 -4.40 1.05 25.88
CA GLU A 117 -5.51 0.96 24.93
C GLU A 117 -5.46 2.12 23.93
N ARG A 118 -5.05 3.31 24.37
CA ARG A 118 -4.80 4.47 23.51
C ARG A 118 -3.64 4.21 22.54
N CYS A 119 -2.53 3.65 23.01
CA CYS A 119 -1.38 3.25 22.18
C CYS A 119 -1.77 2.19 21.16
N ARG A 120 -2.51 1.16 21.57
CA ARG A 120 -3.02 0.11 20.67
C ARG A 120 -3.91 0.68 19.57
N ARG A 121 -4.84 1.57 19.92
CA ARG A 121 -5.71 2.26 18.95
C ARG A 121 -4.92 3.13 17.99
N LEU A 122 -3.90 3.84 18.47
CA LEU A 122 -3.02 4.64 17.64
C LEU A 122 -2.31 3.76 16.60
N LEU A 123 -1.70 2.67 17.04
CA LEU A 123 -0.99 1.75 16.16
C LEU A 123 -1.91 1.12 15.10
N LEU A 124 -3.13 0.72 15.48
CA LEU A 124 -4.13 0.22 14.52
C LEU A 124 -4.57 1.29 13.52
N LYS A 125 -4.78 2.54 13.97
CA LYS A 125 -5.08 3.65 13.06
C LYS A 125 -3.95 3.87 12.07
N THR A 126 -2.70 3.87 12.54
CA THR A 126 -1.51 4.01 11.69
C THR A 126 -1.42 2.88 10.68
N LEU A 127 -1.64 1.63 11.08
CA LEU A 127 -1.66 0.47 10.17
C LEU A 127 -2.75 0.63 9.10
N ASN A 128 -3.97 0.95 9.50
CA ASN A 128 -5.08 1.13 8.57
C ASN A 128 -4.82 2.29 7.60
N GLN A 129 -4.18 3.36 8.07
CA GLN A 129 -3.73 4.45 7.21
C GLN A 129 -2.64 4.01 6.24
N ILE A 130 -1.66 3.23 6.68
CA ILE A 130 -0.60 2.72 5.80
C ILE A 130 -1.19 1.79 4.73
N ASN A 131 -2.05 0.84 5.12
CA ASN A 131 -2.72 -0.05 4.17
C ASN A 131 -3.64 0.72 3.22
N GLY A 132 -4.38 1.71 3.72
CA GLY A 132 -5.27 2.54 2.89
C GLY A 132 -4.52 3.49 1.96
N ARG A 133 -3.31 3.91 2.32
CA ARG A 133 -2.41 4.72 1.46
C ARG A 133 -1.53 3.87 0.56
N ARG A 134 -1.65 2.54 0.61
CA ARG A 134 -0.91 1.67 -0.29
C ARG A 134 -1.39 1.90 -1.72
N GLU A 135 -0.51 2.47 -2.53
CA GLU A 135 -0.77 2.62 -3.95
C GLU A 135 -0.79 1.23 -4.61
N LEU A 136 -1.90 0.91 -5.27
CA LEU A 136 -2.03 -0.27 -6.13
C LEU A 136 -1.87 0.18 -7.58
N SER A 137 -1.22 -0.65 -8.40
CA SER A 137 -1.17 -0.37 -9.84
C SER A 137 -2.58 -0.49 -10.45
N GLY A 138 -2.89 0.35 -11.44
CA GLY A 138 -4.19 0.29 -12.13
C GLY A 138 -4.44 -1.07 -12.75
N GLN A 139 -3.39 -1.75 -13.22
CA GLN A 139 -3.44 -3.11 -13.74
C GLN A 139 -3.85 -4.12 -12.66
N GLN A 140 -3.29 -4.05 -11.45
CA GLN A 140 -3.68 -4.92 -10.34
C GLN A 140 -5.15 -4.73 -9.97
N VAL A 141 -5.62 -3.47 -9.93
CA VAL A 141 -7.03 -3.16 -9.64
C VAL A 141 -7.94 -3.68 -10.75
N ALA A 142 -7.58 -3.46 -12.02
CA ALA A 142 -8.35 -3.94 -13.16
C ALA A 142 -8.43 -5.48 -13.18
N CYS A 143 -7.32 -6.19 -12.97
CA CYS A 143 -7.32 -7.65 -12.86
C CYS A 143 -8.25 -8.12 -11.75
N ALA A 144 -8.19 -7.51 -10.56
CA ALA A 144 -9.07 -7.85 -9.44
C ALA A 144 -10.56 -7.62 -9.77
N LEU A 145 -10.90 -6.50 -10.42
CA LEU A 145 -12.27 -6.18 -10.82
C LEU A 145 -12.80 -7.12 -11.91
N LEU A 146 -11.95 -7.55 -12.84
CA LEU A 146 -12.29 -8.48 -13.91
C LEU A 146 -12.24 -9.95 -13.46
N GLY A 147 -11.87 -10.23 -12.22
CA GLY A 147 -11.68 -11.60 -11.72
C GLY A 147 -10.51 -12.34 -12.39
N ILE A 148 -9.57 -11.61 -13.00
CA ILE A 148 -8.39 -12.17 -13.65
C ILE A 148 -7.28 -12.31 -12.61
N SER A 149 -6.62 -13.47 -12.59
CA SER A 149 -5.49 -13.70 -11.69
C SER A 149 -4.35 -12.71 -11.99
N ASN A 150 -3.84 -12.07 -10.94
CA ASN A 150 -2.64 -11.22 -11.01
C ASN A 150 -1.34 -12.00 -10.75
N HIS A 151 -1.42 -13.32 -10.61
CA HIS A 151 -0.27 -14.20 -10.41
C HIS A 151 -0.32 -15.34 -11.43
N VAL A 152 0.84 -15.63 -12.01
CA VAL A 152 1.07 -16.82 -12.84
C VAL A 152 2.19 -17.57 -12.16
N THR A 153 1.90 -18.79 -11.71
CA THR A 153 2.87 -19.66 -11.07
C THR A 153 2.58 -21.11 -11.43
N ASP A 154 3.63 -21.87 -11.67
CA ASP A 154 3.64 -23.32 -11.80
C ASP A 154 3.69 -24.02 -10.44
N ALA A 155 3.93 -23.28 -9.37
CA ALA A 155 4.04 -23.78 -8.01
C ALA A 155 2.73 -23.63 -7.24
N HIS A 156 2.32 -24.70 -6.56
CA HIS A 156 1.22 -24.64 -5.60
C HIS A 156 1.76 -24.25 -4.23
N PHE A 157 1.44 -23.03 -3.79
CA PHE A 157 1.75 -22.58 -2.44
C PHE A 157 0.64 -23.01 -1.48
N ALA A 158 1.02 -23.54 -0.31
CA ALA A 158 0.05 -23.80 0.74
C ALA A 158 -0.49 -22.47 1.29
N VAL A 159 -1.83 -22.37 1.42
CA VAL A 159 -2.45 -21.21 2.06
C VAL A 159 -2.02 -21.16 3.52
N PHE A 160 -1.27 -20.12 3.86
CA PHE A 160 -0.64 -20.00 5.15
C PHE A 160 -1.33 -18.93 5.99
N HIS A 161 -2.10 -19.36 6.99
CA HIS A 161 -2.79 -18.44 7.88
C HIS A 161 -1.84 -17.96 8.98
N TRP A 162 -1.47 -16.68 8.93
CA TRP A 162 -0.60 -16.05 9.94
C TRP A 162 -1.07 -16.27 11.37
N THR A 163 -2.38 -16.17 11.63
CA THR A 163 -2.94 -16.42 12.96
C THR A 163 -2.73 -17.86 13.44
N LYS A 164 -2.84 -18.84 12.53
CA LYS A 164 -2.58 -20.26 12.86
C LYS A 164 -1.10 -20.51 13.09
N LEU A 165 -0.22 -19.91 12.30
CA LEU A 165 1.23 -20.00 12.53
C LEU A 165 1.58 -19.39 13.88
N LEU A 166 1.15 -18.16 14.15
CA LEU A 166 1.48 -17.45 15.39
C LEU A 166 0.96 -18.18 16.62
N HIS A 167 -0.23 -18.79 16.52
CA HIS A 167 -0.73 -19.70 17.55
C HIS A 167 0.14 -20.96 17.68
N TRP A 168 0.57 -21.58 16.58
CA TRP A 168 1.43 -22.76 16.63
C TRP A 168 2.81 -22.45 17.22
N THR A 169 3.43 -21.32 16.85
CA THR A 169 4.76 -20.92 17.34
C THR A 169 4.72 -20.40 18.77
N SER A 170 3.64 -19.73 19.18
CA SER A 170 3.50 -19.18 20.53
C SER A 170 2.04 -19.20 20.99
N PRO A 171 1.52 -20.37 21.39
CA PRO A 171 0.10 -20.54 21.75
C PRO A 171 -0.30 -19.74 22.99
N THR A 172 0.65 -19.49 23.89
CA THR A 172 0.44 -18.68 25.09
C THR A 172 0.29 -17.18 24.78
N THR A 173 0.96 -16.69 23.73
CA THR A 173 0.90 -15.28 23.32
C THR A 173 -0.28 -15.01 22.39
N PHE A 174 -0.57 -15.96 21.50
CA PHE A 174 -1.61 -15.83 20.48
C PHE A 174 -2.64 -16.96 20.65
N PRO A 175 -3.53 -16.86 21.65
CA PRO A 175 -4.52 -17.89 21.89
C PRO A 175 -5.44 -18.06 20.67
N PRO A 176 -6.00 -19.27 20.45
CA PRO A 176 -6.88 -19.50 19.35
C PRO A 176 -8.12 -18.60 19.49
N TYR A 177 -8.61 -18.08 18.35
CA TYR A 177 -9.86 -17.31 18.34
C TYR A 177 -10.96 -18.15 18.97
N GLN A 178 -11.42 -17.74 20.15
CA GLN A 178 -12.58 -18.33 20.80
C GLN A 178 -13.82 -17.58 20.27
N PRO A 179 -14.72 -18.25 19.54
CA PRO A 179 -16.00 -17.65 19.20
C PRO A 179 -16.71 -17.30 20.51
N LYS A 180 -17.05 -16.02 20.71
CA LYS A 180 -17.76 -15.57 21.92
C LYS A 180 -19.01 -16.44 22.13
N LEU A 181 -19.19 -16.89 23.37
CA LEU A 181 -20.37 -17.62 23.85
C LEU A 181 -21.65 -16.92 23.39
N LYS A 182 -22.66 -17.72 23.01
CA LYS A 182 -23.93 -17.23 22.49
C LYS A 182 -24.63 -16.35 23.55
N PRO A 183 -25.42 -15.34 23.15
CA PRO A 183 -26.02 -14.34 24.04
C PRO A 183 -26.92 -14.88 25.19
N ASN A 184 -27.28 -16.16 25.18
CA ASN A 184 -28.28 -16.73 26.08
C ASN A 184 -27.73 -17.21 27.43
N GLU A 185 -26.42 -17.08 27.68
CA GLU A 185 -25.77 -17.52 28.94
C GLU A 185 -25.28 -16.37 29.83
N ILE A 186 -25.68 -15.13 29.56
CA ILE A 186 -25.27 -13.97 30.35
C ILE A 186 -26.32 -13.69 31.43
N SER A 187 -25.99 -13.98 32.69
CA SER A 187 -26.80 -13.60 33.86
C SER A 187 -26.95 -12.07 33.97
N ILE A 188 -28.13 -11.61 34.38
CA ILE A 188 -28.56 -10.20 34.44
C ILE A 188 -27.58 -9.32 35.25
N ASP A 189 -26.85 -9.89 36.21
CA ASP A 189 -25.84 -9.17 37.00
C ASP A 189 -24.65 -8.67 36.17
N GLN A 190 -24.30 -9.36 35.07
CA GLN A 190 -23.19 -8.96 34.19
C GLN A 190 -23.57 -7.82 33.23
N LEU A 191 -24.86 -7.62 32.94
CA LEU A 191 -25.35 -6.55 32.07
C LEU A 191 -25.33 -5.17 32.74
N SER A 192 -25.40 -5.12 34.07
CA SER A 192 -25.38 -3.86 34.83
C SER A 192 -24.04 -3.10 34.72
N ARG A 193 -22.94 -3.80 34.44
CA ARG A 193 -21.60 -3.20 34.28
C ARG A 193 -21.31 -2.70 32.86
N PHE A 194 -22.09 -3.12 31.86
CA PHE A 194 -21.86 -2.75 30.46
C PHE A 194 -22.71 -1.56 29.98
N LEU A 195 -23.83 -1.26 30.65
CA LEU A 195 -24.79 -0.25 30.18
C LEU A 195 -24.57 1.18 30.70
N THR A 196 -23.59 1.43 31.56
CA THR A 196 -23.35 2.78 32.12
C THR A 196 -22.36 3.65 31.35
N ARG A 197 -21.90 3.24 30.16
CA ARG A 197 -20.90 4.03 29.42
C ARG A 197 -21.17 4.27 27.94
N THR A 198 -22.42 4.54 27.54
CA THR A 198 -22.69 5.29 26.30
C THR A 198 -24.02 6.02 26.36
N HIS A 199 -24.05 7.19 27.01
CA HIS A 199 -25.05 8.20 26.70
C HIS A 199 -24.39 9.57 26.73
N SER A 200 -23.94 10.05 25.56
CA SER A 200 -24.18 11.43 25.11
C SER A 200 -23.42 11.72 23.81
N GLN A 201 -24.24 11.86 22.77
CA GLN A 201 -24.13 12.86 21.71
C GLN A 201 -22.96 12.78 20.71
N CYS A 202 -23.30 12.33 19.50
CA CYS A 202 -22.97 13.12 18.32
C CYS A 202 -24.07 12.92 17.25
N PRO A 203 -24.71 14.00 16.75
CA PRO A 203 -25.76 13.91 15.74
C PRO A 203 -25.18 13.67 14.35
N ARG A 204 -25.96 12.98 13.52
CA ARG A 204 -25.70 12.76 12.09
C ARG A 204 -25.86 14.08 11.34
N TYR A 205 -24.88 14.42 10.50
CA TYR A 205 -25.01 14.53 9.04
C TYR A 205 -23.67 14.17 8.40
#